data_AF-A0A0D6TCZ9-F1
#
_entry.id   AF-A0A0D6TCZ9-F1
#
_cell.length_a   1.000
_cell.length_b   1.000
_cell.length_c   1.000
_cell.angle_alpha   90.00
_cell.angle_beta   90.00
_cell.angle_gamma   90.00
#
_symmetry.space_group_name_H-M   'P 1'
#
loop_
_entity.id
_entity.type
_entity.pdbx_description
1 polymer ?
#
loop_
_entity_poly.entity_id
_entity_poly.type
_entity_poly.pdbx_seq_one_letter_code
_entity_poly.pdbx_strand_id
1 'polypeptide(L)' 'MSQREAARHFNIARDSVAKMMAFSVPPGYRRTAPVKRPKLDA' A
#
# COMPACT_ATOMS: atom_id res chain seq x y z
N MET A 1 -16.77 2.98 -9.58
CA MET A 1 -15.55 2.63 -10.33
C MET A 1 -15.31 1.14 -10.21
N SER A 2 -15.26 0.41 -11.33
CA SER A 2 -14.89 -1.01 -11.33
C SER A 2 -13.39 -1.21 -11.10
N GLN A 3 -12.95 -2.42 -10.69
CA GLN A 3 -11.51 -2.73 -10.57
C GLN A 3 -10.75 -2.48 -11.88
N ARG A 4 -11.38 -2.73 -13.03
CA ARG A 4 -10.81 -2.48 -14.36
C ARG A 4 -10.68 -0.99 -14.66
N GLU A 5 -11.66 -0.20 -14.28
CA GLU A 5 -11.60 1.27 -14.39
C GLU A 5 -10.51 1.84 -13.49
N ALA A 6 -10.42 1.37 -12.25
CA ALA A 6 -9.38 1.79 -11.31
C ALA A 6 -7.97 1.45 -11.80
N ALA A 7 -7.75 0.24 -12.31
CA ALA A 7 -6.46 -0.18 -12.86
C ALA A 7 -5.99 0.74 -13.99
N ARG A 8 -6.91 1.16 -14.87
CA ARG A 8 -6.61 2.12 -15.96
C ARG A 8 -6.37 3.52 -15.43
N HIS A 9 -7.22 3.99 -14.53
CA HIS A 9 -7.14 5.35 -14.00
C HIS A 9 -5.83 5.59 -13.24
N PHE A 10 -5.43 4.62 -12.40
CA PHE A 10 -4.22 4.71 -11.60
C PHE A 10 -2.98 4.09 -12.26
N ASN A 11 -3.12 3.53 -13.46
CA ASN A 11 -2.05 2.84 -14.19
C ASN A 11 -1.30 1.80 -13.35
N ILE A 12 -2.05 0.95 -12.64
CA ILE A 12 -1.51 -0.15 -11.82
C ILE A 12 -2.16 -1.49 -12.19
N ALA A 13 -1.48 -2.58 -11.88
CA ALA A 13 -1.97 -3.92 -12.15
C ALA A 13 -3.32 -4.18 -11.48
N ARG A 14 -4.21 -4.92 -12.17
CA ARG A 14 -5.52 -5.32 -11.63
C ARG A 14 -5.40 -6.10 -10.32
N ASP A 15 -4.39 -6.94 -10.19
CA ASP A 15 -4.15 -7.71 -8.96
C ASP A 15 -3.78 -6.81 -7.78
N SER A 16 -3.08 -5.70 -8.03
CA SER A 16 -2.81 -4.68 -7.01
C SER A 16 -4.09 -3.98 -6.57
N VAL A 17 -4.96 -3.62 -7.52
CA VAL A 17 -6.28 -3.04 -7.22
C VAL A 17 -7.14 -4.03 -6.41
N ALA A 18 -7.14 -5.31 -6.79
CA ALA A 18 -7.87 -6.35 -6.06
C ALA A 18 -7.39 -6.47 -4.62
N LYS A 19 -6.07 -6.44 -4.38
CA LYS A 19 -5.49 -6.42 -3.02
C LYS A 19 -5.90 -5.17 -2.25
N MET A 20 -5.86 -3.98 -2.86
CA MET A 20 -6.27 -2.73 -2.21
C MET A 20 -7.75 -2.73 -1.81
N MET A 21 -8.62 -3.38 -2.57
CA MET A 21 -10.05 -3.50 -2.23
C MET A 21 -10.30 -4.56 -1.15
N ALA A 22 -9.51 -5.65 -1.14
CA ALA A 22 -9.67 -6.74 -0.18
C ALA A 22 -9.11 -6.40 1.22
N PHE A 23 -8.13 -5.50 1.30
CA PHE A 23 -7.44 -5.17 2.53
C PHE A 23 -7.40 -3.66 2.77
N SER A 24 -7.84 -3.22 3.95
CA SER A 24 -7.66 -1.82 4.38
C SER A 24 -6.18 -1.43 4.47
N VAL A 25 -5.30 -2.40 4.74
CA VAL A 25 -3.84 -2.28 4.69
C VAL A 25 -3.31 -3.57 4.05
N PRO A 26 -2.61 -3.51 2.90
CA PRO A 26 -2.12 -4.71 2.24
C PRO A 26 -1.24 -5.57 3.18
N PRO A 27 -1.39 -6.90 3.16
CA PRO A 27 -0.59 -7.79 3.99
C PRO A 27 0.90 -7.59 3.69
N GLY A 28 1.73 -7.53 4.74
CA GLY A 28 3.17 -7.28 4.63
C GLY A 28 3.60 -5.81 4.76
N TYR A 29 2.66 -4.86 4.80
CA TYR A 29 2.98 -3.41 4.95
C TYR A 29 2.94 -2.91 6.40
N ARG A 30 2.77 -3.81 7.38
CA ARG A 30 2.94 -3.47 8.80
C ARG A 30 4.41 -3.61 9.16
N ARG A 31 5.00 -2.53 9.68
CA ARG A 31 6.32 -2.60 10.32
C ARG A 31 6.23 -3.51 11.54
N THR A 32 7.07 -4.53 11.58
CA THR A 32 7.27 -5.37 12.78
C THR A 32 8.29 -4.74 13.72
N ALA A 33 9.25 -4.00 13.17
CA ALA A 33 10.26 -3.28 13.94
C ALA A 33 9.74 -1.90 14.39
N PRO A 34 10.15 -1.42 15.57
CA PRO A 34 9.87 -0.06 16.00
C PRO A 34 10.46 0.96 15.02
N VAL A 35 9.78 2.09 14.84
CA VAL A 35 10.24 3.17 13.98
C VAL A 35 11.53 3.76 14.57
N LYS A 36 12.67 3.57 13.88
CA LYS A 36 13.91 4.26 14.24
C LYS A 36 13.72 5.76 14.00
N ARG A 37 13.91 6.57 15.04
CA ARG A 37 13.96 8.04 14.98
C ARG A 37 15.39 8.49 15.27
N PRO A 38 16.34 8.33 14.32
CA PRO A 38 17.68 8.86 14.53
C PRO A 38 17.57 10.37 14.71
N LYS A 39 18.09 10.89 15.82
CA LYS A 39 18.26 12.32 16.01
C LYS A 39 19.47 12.75 15.17
N LEU A 40 19.34 13.85 14.43
CA LEU A 40 20.51 14.57 13.95
C LEU A 40 21.15 15.23 15.18
N ASP A 41 22.47 15.14 15.29
CA ASP A 41 23.23 15.24 16.54
C ASP A 41 22.83 16.43 17.46
N ALA A 42 22.70 16.11 18.75
CA ALA A 42 22.86 17.03 19.88
C ALA A 42 23.54 16.27 21.02
#